data_AF-A0A4W5KZ65-F1
#
_entry.id   AF-A0A4W5KZ65-F1
#
_cell.length_a   1.000
_cell.length_b   1.000
_cell.length_c   1.000
_cell.angle_alpha   90.00
_cell.angle_beta   90.00
_cell.angle_gamma   90.00
#
_symmetry.space_group_name_H-M   'P 1'
#
loop_
_entity.id
_entity.type
_entity.pdbx_description
1 polymer ?
#
loop_
_entity_poly.entity_id
_entity_poly.type
_entity_poly.pdbx_seq_one_letter_code
_entity_poly.pdbx_strand_id
1 'polypeptide(L)'
;INISLLADYKEVFSGISHVEEVAFNALSFIWNPNEEAKVYIGINSLSTDFSSQKGVKGLPLNLQIDTYDFSTGTNRLIHRAAVQVKIFCDKGAERKMRDEDRKRSKRRGKTVIDSKSKSSSGTVLLEK
;
A
#
# COMPACT_ATOMS: atom_id res chain seq x y z
N ILE A 1 -8.22 -4.64 -8.21
CA ILE A 1 -7.47 -4.96 -6.98
C ILE A 1 -8.43 -5.70 -6.08
N ASN A 2 -8.03 -6.82 -5.48
CA ASN A 2 -8.82 -7.47 -4.43
C ASN A 2 -8.13 -7.22 -3.07
N ILE A 3 -8.87 -6.73 -2.09
CA ILE A 3 -8.42 -6.44 -0.73
C ILE A 3 -9.24 -7.31 0.22
N SER A 4 -8.57 -7.95 1.18
CA SER A 4 -9.23 -8.75 2.22
C SER A 4 -8.59 -8.47 3.57
N LEU A 5 -9.33 -8.71 4.65
CA LEU A 5 -8.74 -8.80 5.98
C LEU A 5 -7.88 -10.07 6.05
N LEU A 6 -6.70 -9.97 6.64
CA LEU A 6 -5.90 -11.17 6.89
C LEU A 6 -6.59 -11.99 7.98
N ALA A 7 -7.09 -13.18 7.62
CA ALA A 7 -7.90 -14.03 8.48
C ALA A 7 -7.18 -14.39 9.79
N ASP A 8 -5.88 -14.67 9.72
CA ASP A 8 -5.04 -15.00 10.88
C ASP A 8 -4.81 -13.80 11.82
N TYR A 9 -5.12 -12.58 11.37
CA TYR A 9 -5.05 -11.35 12.16
C TYR A 9 -6.43 -10.84 12.58
N LYS A 10 -7.51 -11.58 12.31
CA LYS A 10 -8.88 -11.18 12.73
C LYS A 10 -8.99 -11.01 14.26
N GLU A 11 -8.22 -11.79 15.01
CA GLU A 11 -8.12 -11.67 16.48
C GLU A 11 -7.10 -10.62 16.95
N VAL A 12 -6.32 -10.03 16.04
CA VAL A 12 -5.22 -9.08 16.33
C VAL A 12 -5.62 -7.63 16.05
N PHE A 13 -6.79 -7.39 15.45
CA PHE A 13 -7.31 -6.04 15.31
C PHE A 13 -7.58 -5.43 16.69
N SER A 14 -7.09 -4.21 16.91
CA SER A 14 -7.29 -3.46 18.14
C SER A 14 -7.79 -2.06 17.81
N GLY A 15 -8.74 -1.56 18.63
CA GLY A 15 -9.29 -0.22 18.50
C GLY A 15 -10.23 0.00 17.31
N ILE A 16 -10.67 -1.05 16.61
CA ILE A 16 -11.63 -0.96 15.50
C ILE A 16 -12.92 -1.74 15.76
N SER A 17 -14.01 -1.32 15.13
CA SER A 17 -15.33 -1.97 15.16
C SER A 17 -16.05 -1.80 13.82
N HIS A 18 -17.22 -2.44 13.66
CA HIS A 18 -18.07 -2.30 12.47
C HIS A 18 -17.31 -2.51 11.15
N VAL A 19 -16.54 -3.59 11.09
CA VAL A 19 -15.73 -3.88 9.90
C VAL A 19 -16.63 -4.44 8.81
N GLU A 20 -16.63 -3.79 7.64
CA GLU A 20 -17.48 -4.14 6.51
C GLU A 20 -16.67 -4.25 5.22
N GLU A 21 -16.94 -5.31 4.46
CA GLU A 21 -16.44 -5.48 3.09
C GLU A 21 -17.37 -4.75 2.12
N VAL A 22 -17.07 -3.48 1.83
CA VAL A 22 -17.93 -2.61 1.01
C VAL A 22 -17.81 -2.94 -0.48
N ALA A 23 -16.62 -3.36 -0.91
CA ALA A 23 -16.36 -3.85 -2.27
C ALA A 23 -15.13 -4.76 -2.28
N PHE A 24 -14.89 -5.44 -3.39
CA PHE A 24 -13.68 -6.27 -3.56
C PHE A 24 -12.37 -5.49 -3.31
N ASN A 25 -12.35 -4.17 -3.48
CA ASN A 25 -11.19 -3.32 -3.30
C ASN A 25 -11.37 -2.28 -2.18
N ALA A 26 -12.35 -2.44 -1.29
CA ALA A 26 -12.65 -1.46 -0.25
C ALA A 26 -13.15 -2.12 1.04
N LEU A 27 -12.52 -1.73 2.15
CA LEU A 27 -12.91 -2.10 3.51
C LEU A 27 -13.31 -0.83 4.27
N SER A 28 -14.33 -0.92 5.10
CA SER A 28 -14.74 0.13 6.03
C SER A 28 -14.64 -0.37 7.47
N PHE A 29 -14.31 0.51 8.40
CA PHE A 29 -14.33 0.26 9.84
C PHE A 29 -14.45 1.57 10.60
N ILE A 30 -14.93 1.48 11.84
CA ILE A 30 -15.05 2.62 12.76
C ILE A 30 -14.00 2.47 13.86
N TRP A 31 -13.41 3.58 14.28
CA TRP A 31 -12.43 3.62 15.36
C TRP A 31 -12.61 4.86 16.24
N ASN A 32 -12.15 4.79 17.49
CA ASN A 32 -12.13 5.92 18.41
C ASN A 32 -10.82 6.73 18.17
N PRO A 33 -10.89 8.03 17.81
CA PRO A 33 -9.70 8.83 17.55
C PRO A 33 -8.78 9.02 18.77
N ASN A 34 -9.27 8.74 19.98
CA ASN A 34 -8.47 8.80 21.21
C ASN A 34 -7.71 7.49 21.50
N GLU A 35 -7.93 6.44 20.71
CA GLU A 35 -7.29 5.13 20.84
C GLU A 35 -6.50 4.79 19.57
N GLU A 36 -5.51 3.92 19.69
CA GLU A 36 -4.77 3.44 18.53
C GLU A 36 -5.59 2.38 17.78
N ALA A 37 -5.84 2.62 16.48
CA ALA A 37 -6.44 1.64 15.58
C ALA A 37 -5.35 0.90 14.80
N LYS A 38 -5.35 -0.44 14.87
CA LYS A 38 -4.46 -1.31 14.08
C LYS A 38 -5.24 -2.22 13.16
N VAL A 39 -4.94 -2.15 11.86
CA VAL A 39 -5.57 -2.97 10.82
C VAL A 39 -4.49 -3.63 9.95
N TYR A 40 -4.71 -4.88 9.62
CA TYR A 40 -3.88 -5.72 8.76
C TYR A 40 -4.69 -6.11 7.52
N ILE A 41 -4.26 -5.61 6.36
CA ILE A 41 -4.93 -5.83 5.08
C ILE A 41 -4.05 -6.68 4.16
N GLY A 42 -4.65 -7.64 3.49
CA GLY A 42 -4.05 -8.36 2.37
C GLY A 42 -4.46 -7.73 1.04
N ILE A 43 -3.51 -7.60 0.12
CA ILE A 43 -3.78 -7.16 -1.26
C ILE A 43 -3.55 -8.34 -2.19
N ASN A 44 -4.63 -8.92 -2.71
CA ASN A 44 -4.64 -10.19 -3.44
C ASN A 44 -4.40 -10.04 -4.94
N SER A 45 -3.93 -8.88 -5.41
CA SER A 45 -3.58 -8.63 -6.81
C SER A 45 -2.13 -8.18 -6.95
N LEU A 46 -1.41 -8.75 -7.92
CA LEU A 46 -0.05 -8.33 -8.25
C LEU A 46 -0.08 -7.06 -9.09
N SER A 47 0.97 -6.23 -9.00
CA SER A 47 1.09 -5.06 -9.87
C SER A 47 1.14 -5.42 -11.37
N THR A 48 1.54 -6.65 -11.71
CA THR A 48 1.58 -7.17 -13.08
C THR A 48 0.24 -7.67 -13.59
N ASP A 49 -0.74 -7.97 -12.71
CA ASP A 49 -2.06 -8.48 -13.13
C ASP A 49 -2.84 -7.45 -13.97
N PHE A 50 -2.47 -6.18 -13.84
CA PHE A 50 -3.07 -5.06 -14.56
C PHE A 50 -2.30 -4.68 -15.84
N SER A 51 -1.39 -5.55 -16.31
CA SER A 51 -0.71 -5.38 -17.59
C SER A 51 -0.89 -6.60 -18.48
N SER A 52 -1.29 -6.38 -19.73
CA SER A 52 -1.57 -7.44 -20.70
C SER A 52 -0.30 -8.04 -21.33
N GLN A 53 0.86 -7.39 -21.20
CA GLN A 53 2.12 -7.85 -21.78
C GLN A 53 2.94 -8.63 -20.75
N LYS A 54 3.34 -9.86 -21.08
CA LYS A 54 4.27 -10.64 -20.24
C LYS A 54 5.65 -9.97 -20.21
N GLY A 55 6.30 -9.98 -19.05
CA GLY A 55 7.66 -9.45 -18.89
C GLY A 55 7.76 -7.92 -18.75
N VAL A 56 6.64 -7.20 -18.68
CA VAL A 56 6.64 -5.76 -18.46
C VAL A 56 6.62 -5.39 -16.98
N LYS A 57 6.97 -4.13 -16.71
CA LYS A 57 6.94 -3.58 -15.37
C LYS A 57 5.49 -3.44 -14.90
N GLY A 58 5.17 -4.00 -13.75
CA GLY A 58 3.85 -3.85 -13.13
C GLY A 58 3.45 -2.38 -12.93
N LEU A 59 2.15 -2.12 -13.02
CA LEU A 59 1.58 -0.79 -12.84
C LEU A 59 1.71 -0.34 -11.37
N PRO A 60 2.02 0.94 -11.12
CA PRO A 60 1.90 1.49 -9.77
C PRO A 60 0.42 1.51 -9.37
N LEU A 61 0.13 1.04 -8.16
CA LEU A 61 -1.22 1.06 -7.60
C LEU A 61 -1.25 2.05 -6.44
N ASN A 62 -2.41 2.64 -6.13
CA ASN A 62 -2.58 3.51 -4.98
C ASN A 62 -3.39 2.79 -3.91
N LEU A 63 -2.84 2.69 -2.71
CA LEU A 63 -3.63 2.39 -1.50
C LEU A 63 -4.12 3.72 -0.94
N GLN A 64 -5.44 3.90 -0.89
CA GLN A 64 -6.07 5.12 -0.40
C GLN A 64 -6.81 4.83 0.90
N ILE A 65 -6.71 5.76 1.85
CA ILE A 65 -7.43 5.75 3.12
C ILE A 65 -8.24 7.03 3.19
N ASP A 66 -9.56 6.88 3.27
CA ASP A 66 -10.50 7.97 3.45
C ASP A 66 -11.06 7.91 4.86
N THR A 67 -10.98 9.03 5.58
CA THR A 67 -11.53 9.17 6.92
C THR A 67 -12.75 10.06 6.85
N TYR A 68 -13.87 9.53 7.34
CA TYR A 68 -15.16 10.21 7.36
C TYR A 68 -15.55 10.54 8.80
N ASP A 69 -16.14 11.71 9.00
CA ASP A 69 -16.79 12.10 10.25
C ASP A 69 -18.23 11.57 10.26
N PHE A 70 -18.48 10.60 11.15
CA PHE A 70 -19.78 9.96 11.31
C PHE A 70 -20.62 10.59 12.44
N SER A 71 -20.04 11.50 13.24
CA SER A 71 -20.71 12.04 14.44
C SER A 71 -21.98 12.85 14.13
N THR A 72 -22.06 13.41 12.92
CA THR A 72 -23.17 14.26 12.47
C THR A 72 -24.15 13.54 11.55
N GLY A 73 -23.95 12.25 11.27
CA GLY A 73 -24.78 11.47 10.34
C GLY A 73 -24.65 11.85 8.86
N THR A 74 -23.78 12.80 8.52
CA THR A 74 -23.56 13.28 7.14
C THR A 74 -22.46 12.54 6.38
N ASN A 75 -21.71 11.65 7.06
CA ASN A 75 -20.57 10.91 6.50
C ASN A 75 -19.64 11.82 5.69
N ARG A 76 -19.27 12.95 6.28
CA ARG A 76 -18.45 13.95 5.60
C ARG A 76 -17.01 13.47 5.53
N LEU A 77 -16.40 13.45 4.33
CA LEU A 77 -14.97 13.20 4.17
C LEU A 77 -14.17 14.32 4.87
N ILE A 78 -13.32 13.96 5.82
CA ILE A 78 -12.49 14.92 6.56
C ILE A 78 -11.00 14.79 6.25
N HIS A 79 -10.54 13.62 5.80
CA HIS A 79 -9.15 13.40 5.45
C HIS A 79 -9.01 12.30 4.40
N ARG A 80 -8.02 12.45 3.51
CA ARG A 80 -7.64 11.44 2.52
C ARG A 80 -6.13 11.34 2.44
N ALA A 81 -5.60 10.14 2.65
CA ALA A 81 -4.21 9.82 2.39
C ALA A 81 -4.12 8.77 1.28
N ALA A 82 -3.06 8.82 0.48
CA ALA A 82 -2.77 7.81 -0.51
C ALA A 82 -1.27 7.53 -0.57
N VAL A 83 -0.93 6.27 -0.82
CA VAL A 83 0.45 5.82 -1.02
C VAL A 83 0.55 4.94 -2.25
N GLN A 84 1.61 5.13 -3.04
CA GLN A 84 1.89 4.21 -4.13
C GLN A 84 2.40 2.90 -3.57
N VAL A 85 1.82 1.80 -4.02
CA VAL A 85 2.25 0.44 -3.69
C VAL A 85 2.63 -0.31 -4.97
N LYS A 86 3.57 -1.24 -4.83
CA LYS A 86 3.81 -2.30 -5.80
C LYS A 86 3.77 -3.64 -5.09
N ILE A 87 2.90 -4.53 -5.57
CA ILE A 87 2.70 -5.85 -5.00
C ILE A 87 3.42 -6.87 -5.86
N PHE A 88 4.23 -7.70 -5.21
CA PHE A 88 5.04 -8.74 -5.82
C PHE A 88 4.64 -10.12 -5.28
N CYS A 89 4.86 -11.17 -6.08
CA CYS A 89 4.79 -12.53 -5.61
C CYS A 89 6.09 -12.94 -4.93
N ASP A 90 5.99 -13.89 -3.99
CA ASP A 90 7.11 -14.44 -3.24
C ASP A 90 8.00 -13.31 -2.64
N LYS A 91 9.30 -13.54 -2.58
CA LYS A 91 10.34 -12.56 -2.22
C LYS A 91 10.58 -11.46 -3.27
N GLY A 92 9.60 -11.13 -4.09
CA GLY A 92 9.77 -10.21 -5.22
C GLY A 92 10.05 -8.76 -4.79
N ALA A 93 9.45 -8.31 -3.68
CA ALA A 93 9.73 -7.01 -3.08
C ALA A 93 11.18 -6.95 -2.57
N GLU A 94 11.63 -7.97 -1.81
CA GLU A 94 13.02 -8.10 -1.36
C GLU A 94 14.03 -8.05 -2.53
N ARG A 95 13.79 -8.83 -3.59
CA ARG A 95 14.64 -8.82 -4.80
C ARG A 95 14.71 -7.42 -5.41
N LYS A 96 13.56 -6.73 -5.49
CA LYS A 96 13.48 -5.37 -6.05
C LYS A 96 14.27 -4.37 -5.21
N MET A 97 14.19 -4.42 -3.88
CA MET A 97 14.97 -3.56 -2.98
C MET A 97 16.47 -3.77 -3.18
N ARG A 98 16.93 -5.03 -3.17
CA ARG A 98 18.34 -5.38 -3.37
C ARG A 98 18.89 -4.86 -4.70
N ASP A 99 18.10 -4.94 -5.77
CA ASP A 99 18.51 -4.44 -7.09
C ASP A 99 18.62 -2.91 -7.15
N GLU A 100 17.70 -2.19 -6.51
CA GLU A 100 17.76 -0.73 -6.42
C GLU A 100 18.95 -0.28 -5.55
N ASP A 101 19.23 -0.96 -4.44
CA ASP A 101 20.39 -0.67 -3.60
C ASP A 101 21.71 -0.91 -4.34
N ARG A 102 21.85 -2.02 -5.07
CA ARG A 102 23.01 -2.29 -5.92
C ARG A 102 23.22 -1.20 -6.98
N LYS A 103 22.15 -0.72 -7.61
CA LYS A 103 22.21 0.38 -8.59
C LYS A 103 22.61 1.69 -7.94
N ARG A 104 22.09 1.97 -6.73
CA ARG A 104 22.43 3.18 -5.97
C ARG A 104 23.89 3.20 -5.55
N SER A 105 24.43 2.07 -5.09
CA SER A 105 25.84 1.94 -4.71
C SER A 105 26.78 2.15 -5.90
N LYS A 106 26.44 1.64 -7.10
CA LYS A 106 27.23 1.88 -8.32
C LYS A 106 27.26 3.35 -8.76
N ARG A 107 26.22 4.13 -8.45
CA ARG A 107 26.14 5.56 -8.79
C ARG A 107 26.91 6.46 -7.83
N ARG A 108 27.18 6.01 -6.60
CA ARG A 108 27.96 6.78 -5.61
C ARG A 108 29.44 6.96 -5.97
N GLY A 109 29.95 6.23 -6.97
CA GLY A 109 31.33 6.34 -7.45
C GLY A 109 31.56 7.32 -8.62
N LYS A 110 30.52 7.97 -9.17
CA LYS A 110 30.64 8.96 -10.26
C LYS A 110 29.93 10.26 -9.88
N THR A 111 30.75 11.21 -9.41
CA THR A 111 30.62 12.67 -9.46
C THR A 111 29.30 13.32 -9.01
N VAL A 112 29.47 14.26 -8.07
CA VAL A 112 28.71 15.52 -7.92
C VAL A 112 28.33 16.07 -9.31
N ILE A 113 27.17 16.72 -9.44
CA ILE A 113 26.61 17.32 -10.68
C ILE A 113 25.71 16.37 -11.50
N ASP A 114 24.51 16.09 -10.99
CA ASP A 114 23.21 16.33 -11.68
C ASP A 114 22.09 15.72 -10.83
N SER A 115 21.42 16.58 -10.05
CA SER A 115 20.38 16.21 -9.09
C SER A 115 19.05 15.92 -9.78
N LYS A 116 19.02 14.94 -10.68
CA LYS A 116 17.80 14.23 -11.08
C LYS A 116 17.92 12.76 -10.70
N SER A 117 18.11 12.51 -9.42
CA SER A 117 17.74 11.20 -8.88
C SER A 117 16.23 11.05 -9.08
N LYS A 118 15.82 10.28 -10.10
CA LYS A 118 14.57 9.51 -10.01
C LYS A 118 14.77 8.51 -8.86
N SER A 119 14.80 9.01 -7.63
CA SER A 119 14.52 8.18 -6.48
C SER A 119 13.11 7.67 -6.71
N SER A 120 12.90 6.38 -6.51
CA SER A 120 11.57 5.82 -6.29
C SER A 120 11.03 6.29 -4.93
N SER A 121 11.10 7.59 -4.66
CA SER A 121 10.68 8.22 -3.41
C SER A 121 9.16 8.11 -3.35
N GLY A 122 8.66 7.16 -2.57
CA GLY A 122 7.25 7.08 -2.20
C GLY A 122 6.50 5.82 -2.64
N THR A 123 7.13 4.88 -3.36
CA THR A 123 6.49 3.57 -3.59
C THR A 123 6.84 2.58 -2.49
N VAL A 124 5.84 2.08 -1.77
CA VAL A 124 5.98 0.95 -0.84
C VAL A 124 5.96 -0.36 -1.64
N LEU A 125 6.89 -1.27 -1.33
CA LEU A 125 6.96 -2.58 -1.96
C LEU A 125 6.36 -3.60 -1.00
N LEU A 126 5.35 -4.35 -1.46
CA LEU A 126 4.60 -5.31 -0.66
C LEU A 126 4.72 -6.70 -1.29
N GLU A 127 4.65 -7.72 -0.45
CA GLU A 127 4.54 -9.12 -0.85
C GLU A 127 3.08 -9.55 -0.69
N LYS A 128 2.59 -10.35 -1.64
CA LYS A 128 1.28 -11.01 -1.55
C LYS A 128 1.39 -12.27 -0.71
#